data_AF-A0A971YXZ7-F1
#
_entry.id   AF-A0A971YXZ7-F1
#
_cell.length_a   1.000
_cell.length_b   1.000
_cell.length_c   1.000
_cell.angle_alpha   90.00
_cell.angle_beta   90.00
_cell.angle_gamma   90.00
#
_symmetry.space_group_name_H-M   'P 1'
#
loop_
_entity.id
_entity.type
_entity.pdbx_description
1 polymer ?
#
loop_
_entity_poly.entity_id
_entity_poly.type
_entity_poly.pdbx_seq_one_letter_code
_entity_poly.pdbx_strand_id
1 'polypeptide(L)' 'MMQFWSGVALNIWRLLPYLFWLLIIAGIFLLLRSYLTDAALKVGGPQSALEILRLRYAKGELSQEEYLRMKQDLGEEEKR' A
#
# COMPACT_ATOMS: atom_id res chain seq x y z
N MET A 1 45.59 33.67 -5.82
CA MET A 1 44.15 33.71 -5.48
C MET A 1 43.44 32.51 -6.15
N MET A 2 43.83 31.28 -5.80
CA MET A 2 43.33 30.03 -6.43
C MET A 2 43.41 28.86 -5.43
N GLN A 3 42.77 28.98 -4.26
CA GLN A 3 42.71 27.88 -3.27
C GLN A 3 41.29 27.63 -2.74
N PHE A 4 40.27 28.21 -3.38
CA PHE A 4 38.87 28.08 -2.93
C PHE A 4 38.12 26.89 -3.55
N TRP A 5 38.77 26.10 -4.42
CA TRP A 5 38.13 25.06 -5.24
C TRP A 5 38.45 23.61 -4.82
N SER A 6 39.20 23.40 -3.73
CA SER A 6 39.62 22.05 -3.28
C SER A 6 38.86 21.52 -2.06
N GLY A 7 38.13 22.37 -1.32
CA GLY A 7 37.39 21.95 -0.11
C GLY A 7 35.95 21.47 -0.34
N VAL A 8 35.35 21.84 -1.48
CA VAL A 8 33.95 21.50 -1.80
C VAL A 8 33.85 20.10 -2.43
N ALA A 9 34.87 19.68 -3.19
CA ALA A 9 34.88 18.42 -3.92
C ALA A 9 34.85 17.17 -3.01
N LEU A 10 35.49 17.22 -1.84
CA LEU A 10 35.58 16.09 -0.91
C LEU A 10 34.30 15.85 -0.11
N ASN A 11 33.43 16.85 0.03
CA ASN A 11 32.20 16.73 0.81
C ASN A 11 31.01 16.21 -0.01
N ILE A 12 30.97 16.54 -1.31
CA ILE A 12 29.88 16.11 -2.21
C ILE A 12 29.95 14.59 -2.46
N TRP A 13 31.16 14.03 -2.59
CA TRP A 13 31.36 12.59 -2.82
C TRP A 13 30.87 11.72 -1.66
N ARG A 14 30.90 12.26 -0.43
CA ARG A 14 30.42 11.57 0.78
C ARG A 14 28.90 11.55 0.90
N LEU A 15 28.19 12.46 0.24
CA LEU A 15 26.73 12.61 0.32
C LEU A 15 25.96 11.83 -0.77
N LEU A 16 26.63 11.51 -1.88
CA LEU A 16 26.08 10.69 -2.98
C LEU A 16 25.43 9.37 -2.53
N PRO A 17 26.04 8.54 -1.65
CA PRO A 17 25.41 7.29 -1.22
C PRO A 17 24.15 7.51 -0.39
N TYR A 18 24.07 8.59 0.39
CA TYR A 18 22.89 8.88 1.20
C TYR A 18 21.69 9.22 0.33
N LEU A 19 21.88 9.95 -0.77
CA LEU A 19 20.82 10.24 -1.72
C LEU A 19 20.33 8.95 -2.41
N PHE A 20 21.24 8.04 -2.74
CA PHE A 20 20.90 6.72 -3.29
C PHE A 20 20.08 5.86 -2.32
N TRP A 21 20.48 5.81 -1.04
CA TRP A 21 19.70 5.14 0.01
C TRP A 21 18.31 5.76 0.20
N LEU A 22 18.21 7.09 0.14
CA LEU A 22 16.94 7.80 0.26
C LEU A 22 16.02 7.50 -0.93
N LEU A 23 16.56 7.38 -2.14
CA LEU A 23 15.82 6.92 -3.33
C LEU A 23 15.34 5.46 -3.21
N ILE A 24 16.15 4.56 -2.66
CA ILE A 24 15.74 3.17 -2.40
C ILE A 24 14.56 3.14 -1.43
N ILE A 25 14.67 3.85 -0.31
CA ILE A 25 13.59 3.92 0.69
C ILE A 25 12.33 4.53 0.06
N ALA A 26 12.48 5.64 -0.66
CA ALA A 26 11.37 6.28 -1.37
C ALA A 26 10.72 5.31 -2.38
N GLY A 27 11.51 4.56 -3.15
CA GLY A 27 11.03 3.55 -4.10
C GLY A 27 10.24 2.44 -3.41
N ILE A 28 10.75 1.90 -2.29
CA ILE A 28 10.03 0.90 -1.49
C ILE A 28 8.71 1.46 -0.95
N PHE A 29 8.73 2.68 -0.42
CA PHE A 29 7.51 3.37 0.04
C PHE A 29 6.52 3.58 -1.09
N LEU A 30 6.99 3.93 -2.28
CA LEU A 30 6.14 4.14 -3.46
C LEU A 30 5.52 2.82 -3.93
N LEU A 31 6.26 1.71 -3.89
CA LEU A 31 5.74 0.36 -4.19
C LEU A 31 4.72 -0.09 -3.14
N LEU A 32 4.99 0.09 -1.84
CA LEU A 32 4.01 -0.21 -0.79
C LEU A 32 2.77 0.66 -0.92
N ARG A 33 2.94 1.95 -1.21
CA ARG A 33 1.85 2.88 -1.46
C ARG A 33 1.07 2.49 -2.69
N SER A 34 1.71 2.09 -3.80
CA SER A 34 0.99 1.71 -5.01
C SER A 34 0.15 0.46 -4.77
N TYR A 35 0.69 -0.56 -4.08
CA TYR A 35 -0.08 -1.75 -3.70
C TYR A 35 -1.28 -1.42 -2.80
N LEU A 36 -1.11 -0.50 -1.84
CA LEU A 36 -2.22 -0.05 -0.99
C LEU A 36 -3.20 0.88 -1.71
N THR A 37 -2.76 1.62 -2.74
CA THR A 37 -3.63 2.51 -3.53
C THR A 37 -4.42 1.72 -4.57
N ASP A 38 -3.86 0.63 -5.12
CA ASP A 38 -4.60 -0.37 -5.90
C ASP A 38 -5.64 -1.09 -5.03
N ALA A 39 -5.32 -1.37 -3.76
CA ALA A 39 -6.29 -1.86 -2.78
C ALA A 39 -7.36 -0.80 -2.44
N ALA A 40 -6.97 0.48 -2.32
CA ALA A 40 -7.88 1.59 -2.03
C ALA A 40 -8.80 1.96 -3.21
N LEU A 41 -8.34 1.84 -4.45
CA LEU A 41 -9.16 2.00 -5.66
C LEU A 41 -10.08 0.78 -5.90
N LYS A 42 -9.78 -0.37 -5.28
CA LYS A 42 -10.66 -1.55 -5.20
C LYS A 42 -11.57 -1.59 -3.96
N VAL A 43 -11.67 -0.51 -3.18
CA VAL A 43 -12.65 -0.38 -2.07
C VAL A 43 -14.11 -0.39 -2.56
N GLY A 44 -14.34 -0.41 -3.88
CA GLY A 44 -15.66 -0.61 -4.49
C GLY A 44 -15.88 -2.00 -5.12
N GLY A 45 -14.98 -2.98 -4.93
CA GLY A 45 -15.09 -4.30 -5.53
C GLY A 45 -15.68 -5.36 -4.60
N PRO A 46 -16.45 -6.35 -5.10
CA PRO A 46 -17.03 -7.46 -4.32
C PRO A 46 -16.01 -8.21 -3.46
N GLN A 47 -14.76 -8.30 -3.93
CA GLN A 47 -13.66 -8.95 -3.20
C GLN A 47 -13.34 -8.23 -1.87
N SER A 48 -13.41 -6.89 -1.82
CA SER A 48 -13.17 -6.14 -0.58
C SER A 48 -14.34 -6.27 0.41
N ALA A 49 -15.58 -6.29 -0.10
CA ALA A 49 -16.77 -6.48 0.72
C ALA A 49 -16.77 -7.86 1.38
N LEU A 50 -16.42 -8.91 0.63
CA LEU A 50 -16.34 -10.28 1.13
C LEU A 50 -15.19 -10.45 2.15
N GLU A 51 -14.06 -9.79 1.93
CA GLU A 51 -12.91 -9.80 2.84
C GLU A 51 -13.22 -9.09 4.17
N ILE A 52 -13.91 -7.94 4.12
CA ILE A 52 -14.42 -7.23 5.31
C ILE A 52 -15.44 -8.11 6.05
N LEU A 53 -16.34 -8.77 5.33
CA LEU A 53 -17.35 -9.66 5.90
C LEU A 53 -16.72 -10.83 6.67
N ARG A 54 -15.69 -11.44 6.06
CA ARG A 54 -14.95 -12.57 6.65
C ARG A 54 -14.19 -12.14 7.91
N LEU A 55 -13.63 -10.94 7.92
CA LEU A 55 -12.94 -10.39 9.09
C LEU A 55 -13.89 -10.19 10.27
N ARG A 56 -15.12 -9.71 10.03
CA ARG A 56 -16.14 -9.51 11.08
C ARG A 56 -16.72 -10.82 11.60
N TYR A 57 -16.92 -11.81 10.72
CA TYR A 57 -17.29 -13.16 11.12
C TYR A 57 -16.21 -13.81 12.00
N ALA A 58 -14.93 -13.68 11.64
CA ALA A 58 -13.82 -14.19 12.44
C ALA A 58 -13.69 -13.51 13.82
N LYS A 59 -14.09 -12.23 13.90
CA LYS A 59 -14.21 -11.50 15.18
C LYS A 59 -15.42 -11.93 16.02
N GLY A 60 -16.33 -12.73 15.47
CA GLY A 60 -17.59 -13.10 16.12
C GLY A 60 -18.62 -11.98 16.19
N GLU A 61 -18.39 -10.86 15.47
CA GLU A 61 -19.32 -9.73 15.39
C GLU A 61 -20.51 -10.02 14.49
N LEU A 62 -20.44 -11.10 13.69
CA LEU A 62 -21.44 -11.46 12.69
C LEU A 62 -21.88 -12.92 12.87
N SER A 63 -23.20 -13.16 12.86
CA SER A 63 -23.76 -14.51 12.86
C SER A 63 -23.44 -15.24 11.54
N GLN A 64 -23.36 -16.57 11.59
CA GLN A 64 -23.22 -17.41 10.40
C GLN A 64 -24.37 -17.18 9.39
N GLU A 65 -25.57 -16.91 9.87
CA GLU A 65 -26.76 -16.65 9.05
C GLU A 65 -26.64 -15.31 8.31
N GLU A 66 -26.17 -14.26 8.99
CA GLU A 66 -25.95 -12.94 8.41
C GLU A 66 -24.81 -12.98 7.39
N TYR A 67 -23.74 -13.73 7.67
CA TYR A 67 -22.64 -13.95 6.73
C TYR A 67 -23.12 -14.65 5.44
N LEU A 68 -23.95 -15.69 5.56
CA LEU A 68 -24.47 -16.43 4.42
C LEU A 68 -25.38 -15.57 3.53
N ARG A 69 -26.25 -14.74 4.14
CA ARG A 69 -27.14 -13.81 3.43
C ARG A 69 -26.34 -12.79 2.61
N MET A 70 -25.41 -12.10 3.24
CA MET A 70 -24.61 -11.07 2.56
C MET A 70 -23.66 -11.66 1.51
N LYS A 71 -23.16 -12.89 1.71
CA LYS A 71 -22.39 -13.59 0.68
C LYS A 71 -23.22 -13.95 -0.55
N GLN A 72 -24.49 -14.32 -0.38
CA GLN A 72 -25.40 -14.60 -1.49
C GLN A 72 -25.73 -13.33 -2.27
N ASP A 73 -26.11 -12.24 -1.58
CA ASP A 73 -26.40 -10.96 -2.23
C ASP A 73 -25.19 -10.45 -3.05
N LEU A 74 -23.98 -10.48 -2.47
CA LEU A 74 -22.76 -10.06 -3.17
C LEU A 74 -22.37 -10.99 -4.35
N GLY A 75 -22.70 -12.27 -4.28
CA GLY A 75 -22.46 -13.23 -5.35
C GLY A 75 -23.47 -13.14 -6.49
N GLU A 76 -24.68 -12.64 -6.22
CA GLU A 76 -25.69 -12.36 -7.24
C GLU A 76 -25.41 -11.06 -8.00
N GLU A 77 -24.83 -10.05 -7.35
CA GLU A 77 -24.40 -8.80 -8.01
C GLU A 77 -23.27 -9.04 -9.03
N GLU A 78 -22.39 -10.03 -8.83
CA GLU A 78 -21.32 -10.37 -9.78
C GLU A 78 -21.84 -10.96 -11.11
N LYS A 79 -23.07 -11.48 -11.13
CA LYS A 79 -23.69 -12.11 -12.31
C LYS A 79 -24.56 -11.18 -13.16
N ARG A 80 -24.72 -9.92 -12.78
CA ARG A 80 -25.49 -8.90 -13.52
C ARG A 80 -24.60 -7.96 -14.31
#